data_AF-A0A2T0RZZ4-F1
#
_entry.id   AF-A0A2T0RZZ4-F1
#
_cell.length_a   1.000
_cell.length_b   1.000
_cell.length_c   1.000
_cell.angle_alpha   90.00
_cell.angle_beta   90.00
_cell.angle_gamma   90.00
#
_symmetry.space_group_name_H-M   'P 1'
#
loop_
_entity.id
_entity.type
_entity.pdbx_description
1 polymer ?
#
loop_
_entity_poly.entity_id
_entity_poly.type
_entity_poly.pdbx_seq_one_letter_code
_entity_poly.pdbx_strand_id
1 'polypeptide(L)'
;MSDNPHPKDTADLGAVLARLDAQAAHMKRIEEKIDRMMGLYNALGSIAAGVPPGLVAALHAMSPAEHVALQMVLDGRINREISVCLDVSEERVQEWVGSVIRKLEVESRAAVRDLMLPVMRIIPAAEYERASGGIPKDWNDKYGVPGVPDPYRTIYHPD
;
A
#
# COMPACT_ATOMS: atom_id res chain seq x y z
N MET A 1 56.49 21.86 -21.26
CA MET A 1 56.36 20.49 -21.79
C MET A 1 55.00 19.99 -21.38
N SER A 2 54.01 20.13 -22.27
CA SER A 2 52.67 19.55 -22.04
C SER A 2 52.75 18.08 -22.44
N ASP A 3 52.64 17.21 -21.44
CA ASP A 3 52.54 15.76 -21.61
C ASP A 3 51.19 15.46 -22.25
N ASN A 4 51.18 15.15 -23.54
CA ASN A 4 49.96 14.91 -24.30
C ASN A 4 49.58 13.44 -24.07
N PRO A 5 48.41 13.13 -23.47
CA PRO A 5 48.08 11.77 -23.07
C PRO A 5 48.11 10.82 -24.27
N HIS A 6 48.76 9.67 -24.09
CA HIS A 6 48.91 8.66 -25.13
C HIS A 6 47.53 8.13 -25.55
N PRO A 7 47.26 7.95 -26.86
CA PRO A 7 45.95 7.53 -27.40
C PRO A 7 45.48 6.13 -26.93
N LYS A 8 46.34 5.38 -26.23
CA LYS A 8 46.01 4.09 -25.63
C LYS A 8 45.30 4.24 -24.28
N ASP A 9 45.59 5.32 -23.54
CA ASP A 9 45.03 5.59 -22.21
C ASP A 9 43.57 6.08 -22.30
N THR A 10 43.23 6.82 -23.36
CA THR A 10 41.85 7.28 -23.63
C THR A 10 40.93 6.14 -24.09
N ALA A 11 41.46 5.17 -24.82
CA ALA A 11 40.71 3.98 -25.26
C ALA A 11 40.39 3.04 -24.08
N ASP A 12 41.30 2.91 -23.11
CA ASP A 12 41.11 2.08 -21.92
C ASP A 12 40.11 2.71 -20.94
N LEU A 13 40.18 4.04 -20.76
CA LEU A 13 39.20 4.82 -19.98
C LEU A 13 37.77 4.69 -20.55
N GLY A 14 37.61 4.72 -21.87
CA GLY A 14 36.30 4.52 -22.51
C GLY A 14 35.71 3.13 -22.24
N ALA A 15 36.54 2.08 -22.24
CA ALA A 15 36.11 0.72 -21.93
C ALA A 15 35.75 0.55 -20.45
N VAL A 16 36.47 1.21 -19.54
CA VAL A 16 36.18 1.22 -18.10
C VAL A 16 34.85 1.93 -17.83
N LEU A 17 34.59 3.09 -18.44
CA LEU A 17 33.33 3.81 -18.31
C LEU A 17 32.13 3.01 -18.81
N ALA A 18 32.25 2.36 -19.98
CA ALA A 18 31.18 1.51 -20.51
C ALA A 18 30.88 0.31 -19.59
N ARG A 19 31.90 -0.25 -18.91
CA ARG A 19 31.70 -1.30 -17.90
C ARG A 19 30.98 -0.79 -16.66
N LEU A 20 31.31 0.41 -16.18
CA LEU A 20 30.63 1.04 -15.05
C LEU A 20 29.15 1.30 -15.34
N ASP A 21 28.83 1.82 -16.53
CA ASP A 21 27.44 2.05 -16.95
C ASP A 21 26.65 0.73 -17.04
N ALA A 22 27.25 -0.32 -17.60
CA ALA A 22 26.64 -1.64 -17.64
C ALA A 22 26.42 -2.24 -16.24
N GLN A 23 27.35 -2.01 -15.30
CA GLN A 23 27.19 -2.42 -13.91
C GLN A 23 26.07 -1.63 -13.21
N ALA A 24 25.97 -0.32 -13.43
CA ALA A 24 24.90 0.50 -12.87
C ALA A 24 23.52 0.04 -13.37
N ALA A 25 23.39 -0.24 -14.67
CA ALA A 25 22.15 -0.78 -15.25
C ALA A 25 21.82 -2.20 -14.75
N HIS A 26 22.83 -3.01 -14.40
CA HIS A 26 22.60 -4.30 -13.76
C HIS A 26 22.12 -4.13 -12.31
N MET A 27 22.72 -3.22 -11.55
CA MET A 27 22.33 -2.94 -10.16
C MET A 27 20.87 -2.48 -10.07
N LYS A 28 20.46 -1.54 -10.92
CA LYS A 28 19.07 -1.07 -10.98
C LYS A 28 18.07 -2.20 -11.22
N ARG A 29 18.39 -3.14 -12.12
CA ARG A 29 17.54 -4.31 -12.39
C ARG A 29 17.49 -5.29 -11.23
N ILE A 30 18.55 -5.39 -10.43
CA ILE A 30 18.57 -6.19 -9.21
C ILE A 30 17.67 -5.54 -8.15
N GLU A 31 17.78 -4.23 -7.95
CA GLU A 31 16.91 -3.48 -7.02
C GLU A 31 15.43 -3.68 -7.37
N GLU A 32 15.05 -3.47 -8.63
CA GLU A 32 13.67 -3.70 -9.10
C GLU A 32 13.17 -5.14 -8.92
N LYS A 33 14.07 -6.14 -8.92
CA LYS A 33 13.72 -7.54 -8.66
C LYS A 33 13.59 -7.81 -7.18
N ILE A 34 14.48 -7.25 -6.35
CA ILE A 34 14.42 -7.35 -4.90
C ILE A 34 13.14 -6.70 -4.38
N ASP A 35 12.77 -5.52 -4.86
CA ASP A 35 11.52 -4.86 -4.46
C ASP A 35 10.29 -5.71 -4.78
N ARG A 36 10.26 -6.33 -5.98
CA ARG A 36 9.21 -7.28 -6.37
C ARG A 36 9.20 -8.53 -5.50
N MET A 37 10.36 -9.12 -5.22
CA MET A 37 10.48 -10.29 -4.35
C MET A 37 10.10 -9.99 -2.90
N MET A 38 10.52 -8.85 -2.37
CA MET A 38 10.18 -8.41 -1.01
C MET A 38 8.68 -8.13 -0.89
N GLY A 39 8.06 -7.55 -1.93
CA GLY A 39 6.59 -7.46 -2.02
C GLY A 39 5.90 -8.83 -1.97
N LEU A 40 6.45 -9.84 -2.66
CA LEU A 40 5.97 -11.23 -2.62
C LEU A 40 6.15 -11.89 -1.25
N TYR A 41 7.29 -11.69 -0.58
CA TYR A 41 7.52 -12.21 0.77
C TYR A 41 6.60 -11.57 1.81
N ASN A 42 6.35 -10.27 1.70
CA ASN A 42 5.38 -9.58 2.54
C ASN A 42 3.94 -10.06 2.30
N ALA A 43 3.63 -10.57 1.11
CA ALA A 43 2.33 -11.12 0.77
C ALA A 43 2.18 -12.62 1.10
N LEU A 44 3.26 -13.32 1.45
CA LEU A 44 3.29 -14.79 1.57
C LEU A 44 2.32 -15.30 2.64
N GLY A 45 2.20 -14.60 3.78
CA GLY A 45 1.25 -14.93 4.84
C GLY A 45 -0.21 -14.84 4.38
N SER A 46 -0.55 -13.80 3.62
CA SER A 46 -1.88 -13.60 3.06
C SER A 46 -2.22 -14.64 1.98
N ILE A 47 -1.26 -14.96 1.10
CA ILE A 47 -1.45 -15.99 0.06
C ILE A 47 -1.61 -17.37 0.69
N ALA A 48 -0.79 -17.71 1.69
CA ALA A 48 -0.93 -18.96 2.43
C ALA A 48 -2.27 -19.07 3.16
N ALA A 49 -2.85 -17.95 3.60
CA ALA A 49 -4.18 -17.87 4.19
C ALA A 49 -5.33 -17.95 3.15
N GLY A 50 -5.02 -18.10 1.86
CA GLY A 50 -6.01 -18.22 0.79
C GLY A 50 -6.55 -16.88 0.28
N VAL A 51 -5.90 -15.76 0.59
CA VAL A 51 -6.29 -14.45 0.04
C VAL A 51 -5.82 -14.36 -1.42
N PRO A 52 -6.70 -14.03 -2.38
CA PRO A 52 -6.32 -13.84 -3.77
C PRO A 52 -5.21 -12.78 -3.92
N PRO A 53 -4.14 -13.04 -4.72
CA PRO A 53 -3.02 -12.10 -4.86
C PRO A 53 -3.42 -10.69 -5.30
N GLY A 54 -4.42 -10.55 -6.18
CA GLY A 54 -4.94 -9.26 -6.61
C GLY A 54 -5.53 -8.43 -5.46
N LEU A 55 -6.19 -9.10 -4.50
CA LEU A 55 -6.74 -8.43 -3.32
C LEU A 55 -5.65 -8.04 -2.32
N VAL A 56 -4.60 -8.87 -2.19
CA VAL A 56 -3.42 -8.50 -1.39
C VAL A 56 -2.76 -7.25 -1.98
N ALA A 57 -2.56 -7.21 -3.30
CA ALA A 57 -2.01 -6.04 -3.98
C ALA A 57 -2.89 -4.80 -3.80
N ALA A 58 -4.22 -4.94 -3.91
CA ALA A 58 -5.16 -3.85 -3.68
C ALA A 58 -5.08 -3.30 -2.24
N LEU A 59 -4.99 -4.17 -1.22
CA LEU A 59 -4.81 -3.76 0.17
C LEU A 59 -3.51 -2.99 0.37
N HIS A 60 -2.40 -3.43 -0.21
CA HIS A 60 -1.12 -2.72 -0.14
C HIS A 60 -1.11 -1.40 -0.91
N ALA A 61 -1.98 -1.23 -1.90
CA ALA A 61 -2.12 0.01 -2.64
C ALA A 61 -3.02 1.03 -1.93
N MET A 62 -3.75 0.64 -0.88
CA MET A 62 -4.63 1.54 -0.13
C MET A 62 -3.85 2.40 0.86
N SER A 63 -4.28 3.66 1.05
CA SER A 63 -3.77 4.53 2.10
C SER A 63 -4.35 4.15 3.47
N PRO A 64 -3.73 4.54 4.59
CA PRO A 64 -4.31 4.28 5.92
C PRO A 64 -5.74 4.82 6.08
N ALA A 65 -6.05 5.98 5.49
CA ALA A 65 -7.40 6.57 5.53
C ALA A 65 -8.42 5.74 4.73
N GLU A 66 -8.00 5.15 3.61
CA GLU A 66 -8.85 4.25 2.84
C GLU A 66 -9.10 2.93 3.58
N HIS A 67 -8.12 2.41 4.34
CA HIS A 67 -8.31 1.22 5.20
C HIS A 67 -9.31 1.48 6.32
N VAL A 68 -9.20 2.63 6.99
CA VAL A 68 -10.16 3.07 7.99
C VAL A 68 -11.56 3.19 7.39
N ALA A 69 -11.69 3.88 6.25
CA ALA A 69 -12.97 3.99 5.54
C ALA A 69 -13.52 2.62 5.11
N LEU A 70 -12.67 1.70 4.63
CA LEU A 70 -13.03 0.33 4.28
C LEU A 70 -13.63 -0.40 5.49
N GLN A 71 -12.97 -0.40 6.66
CA GLN A 71 -13.52 -1.07 7.84
C GLN A 71 -14.91 -0.53 8.22
N MET A 72 -15.12 0.78 8.15
CA MET A 72 -16.43 1.39 8.40
C MET A 72 -17.49 1.04 7.34
N VAL A 73 -17.08 0.89 6.07
CA VAL A 73 -17.96 0.36 5.00
C VAL A 73 -18.38 -1.08 5.30
N LEU A 74 -17.47 -1.91 5.81
CA LEU A 74 -17.73 -3.30 6.20
C LEU A 74 -18.61 -3.42 7.45
N ASP A 75 -18.66 -2.38 8.29
CA ASP A 75 -19.62 -2.22 9.39
C ASP A 75 -20.99 -1.70 8.93
N GLY A 76 -21.09 -1.23 7.68
CA GLY A 76 -22.36 -0.83 7.05
C GLY A 76 -22.70 0.64 7.22
N ARG A 77 -21.75 1.44 7.70
CA ARG A 77 -21.92 2.87 7.89
C ARG A 77 -22.09 3.60 6.57
N ILE A 78 -22.78 4.74 6.57
CA ILE A 78 -22.87 5.63 5.40
C ILE A 78 -21.78 6.72 5.45
N ASN A 79 -21.56 7.44 4.34
CA ASN A 79 -20.50 8.46 4.27
C ASN A 79 -20.64 9.52 5.36
N ARG A 80 -21.86 9.97 5.64
CA ARG A 80 -22.16 10.89 6.74
C ARG A 80 -21.76 10.37 8.13
N GLU A 81 -21.91 9.08 8.39
CA GLU A 81 -21.52 8.50 9.69
C GLU A 81 -20.00 8.37 9.80
N ILE A 82 -19.35 8.04 8.69
CA ILE A 82 -17.88 7.98 8.59
C ILE A 82 -17.29 9.38 8.77
N SER A 83 -17.87 10.41 8.14
CA SER A 83 -17.38 11.77 8.21
C SER A 83 -17.43 12.32 9.63
N VAL A 84 -18.54 12.07 10.34
CA VAL A 84 -18.68 12.42 11.76
C VAL A 84 -17.68 11.66 12.64
N CYS A 85 -17.48 10.36 12.38
CA CYS A 85 -16.57 9.54 13.19
C CYS A 85 -15.09 9.93 13.03
N LEU A 86 -14.69 10.25 11.80
CA LEU A 86 -13.31 10.60 11.48
C LEU A 86 -13.03 12.09 11.63
N ASP A 87 -14.09 12.90 11.80
CA ASP A 87 -14.05 14.36 11.84
C ASP A 87 -13.37 14.93 10.58
N VAL A 88 -13.94 14.55 9.43
CA VAL A 88 -13.55 15.03 8.09
C VAL A 88 -14.81 15.38 7.28
N SER A 89 -14.65 16.04 6.13
CA SER A 89 -15.81 16.36 5.27
C SER A 89 -16.40 15.10 4.62
N GLU A 90 -17.71 15.13 4.32
CA GLU A 90 -18.37 14.01 3.64
C GLU A 90 -17.83 13.81 2.21
N GLU A 91 -17.40 14.88 1.52
CA GLU A 91 -16.73 14.78 0.22
C GLU A 91 -15.42 14.01 0.33
N ARG A 92 -14.62 14.24 1.37
CA ARG A 92 -13.38 13.51 1.60
C ARG A 92 -13.63 12.02 1.78
N VAL A 93 -14.67 11.66 2.54
CA VAL A 93 -15.07 10.25 2.68
C VAL A 93 -15.49 9.67 1.34
N GLN A 94 -16.25 10.41 0.53
CA GLN A 94 -16.65 9.98 -0.80
C GLN A 94 -15.43 9.71 -1.71
N GLU A 95 -14.40 10.56 -1.65
CA GLU A 95 -13.14 10.34 -2.35
C GLU A 95 -12.46 9.03 -1.93
N TRP A 96 -12.34 8.79 -0.61
CA TRP A 96 -11.72 7.57 -0.08
C TRP A 96 -12.50 6.31 -0.46
N VAL A 97 -13.82 6.30 -0.27
CA VAL A 97 -14.68 5.17 -0.64
C VAL A 97 -14.63 4.94 -2.16
N GLY A 98 -14.65 6.00 -2.96
CA GLY A 98 -14.51 5.90 -4.42
C GLY A 98 -13.14 5.36 -4.84
N SER A 99 -12.08 5.70 -4.11
CA SER A 99 -10.74 5.12 -4.31
C SER A 99 -10.71 3.63 -3.97
N VAL A 100 -11.31 3.21 -2.85
CA VAL A 100 -11.44 1.80 -2.46
C VAL A 100 -12.17 0.99 -3.52
N ILE A 101 -13.31 1.49 -4.01
CA ILE A 101 -14.11 0.85 -5.06
C ILE A 101 -13.25 0.63 -6.33
N ARG A 102 -12.51 1.66 -6.77
CA ARG A 102 -11.62 1.57 -7.93
C ARG A 102 -10.46 0.59 -7.73
N LYS A 103 -9.81 0.61 -6.56
CA LYS A 103 -8.66 -0.28 -6.25
C LYS A 103 -9.06 -1.75 -6.13
N LEU A 104 -10.30 -2.01 -5.73
CA LEU A 104 -10.87 -3.35 -5.66
C LEU A 104 -11.51 -3.79 -6.98
N GLU A 105 -11.55 -2.92 -7.99
CA GLU A 105 -12.16 -3.20 -9.30
C GLU A 105 -13.61 -3.69 -9.20
N VAL A 106 -14.39 -3.06 -8.30
CA VAL A 106 -15.82 -3.37 -8.11
C VAL A 106 -16.70 -2.17 -8.50
N GLU A 107 -17.97 -2.44 -8.77
CA GLU A 107 -18.90 -1.42 -9.29
C GLU A 107 -19.65 -0.65 -8.19
N SER A 108 -19.66 -1.14 -6.95
CA SER A 108 -20.49 -0.55 -5.91
C SER A 108 -19.98 -0.79 -4.49
N ARG A 109 -20.46 0.04 -3.55
CA ARG A 109 -20.23 -0.14 -2.10
C ARG A 109 -20.72 -1.50 -1.59
N ALA A 110 -21.84 -2.00 -2.12
CA ALA A 110 -22.35 -3.31 -1.75
C ALA A 110 -21.38 -4.42 -2.19
N ALA A 111 -20.87 -4.34 -3.41
CA ALA A 111 -19.87 -5.27 -3.94
C ALA A 111 -18.55 -5.24 -3.14
N VAL A 112 -18.13 -4.07 -2.61
CA VAL A 112 -16.99 -3.99 -1.68
C VAL A 112 -17.22 -4.89 -0.47
N ARG A 113 -18.40 -4.83 0.15
CA ARG A 113 -18.72 -5.65 1.34
C ARG A 113 -18.70 -7.14 1.00
N ASP A 114 -19.36 -7.52 -0.09
CA ASP A 114 -19.45 -8.93 -0.51
C ASP A 114 -18.08 -9.53 -0.81
N LEU A 115 -17.20 -8.74 -1.45
CA LEU A 115 -15.83 -9.13 -1.77
C LEU A 115 -14.93 -9.20 -0.53
N MET A 116 -14.96 -8.16 0.31
CA MET A 116 -13.95 -7.99 1.36
C MET A 116 -14.30 -8.63 2.69
N LEU A 117 -15.57 -8.90 3.01
CA LEU A 117 -15.92 -9.59 4.26
C LEU A 117 -15.28 -10.98 4.38
N PRO A 118 -15.28 -11.86 3.36
CA PRO A 118 -14.56 -13.13 3.41
C PRO A 118 -13.04 -12.95 3.57
N VAL A 119 -12.45 -11.98 2.86
CA VAL A 119 -11.01 -11.66 2.95
C VAL A 119 -10.64 -11.23 4.37
N MET A 120 -11.43 -10.31 4.94
CA MET A 120 -11.25 -9.85 6.30
C MET A 120 -11.48 -10.95 7.34
N ARG A 121 -12.06 -12.11 7.01
CA ARG A 121 -12.09 -13.23 7.96
C ARG A 121 -10.78 -14.02 7.95
N ILE A 122 -10.19 -14.20 6.78
CA ILE A 122 -9.05 -15.11 6.59
C ILE A 122 -7.68 -14.42 6.65
N ILE A 123 -7.58 -13.13 6.30
CA ILE A 123 -6.30 -12.41 6.31
C ILE A 123 -5.72 -12.36 7.73
N PRO A 124 -4.46 -12.74 7.96
CA PRO A 124 -3.84 -12.62 9.28
C PRO A 124 -3.78 -11.15 9.74
N ALA A 125 -3.99 -10.90 11.04
CA ALA A 125 -4.02 -9.53 11.58
C ALA A 125 -2.71 -8.77 11.33
N ALA A 126 -1.57 -9.42 11.53
CA ALA A 126 -0.26 -8.82 11.27
C ALA A 126 -0.06 -8.43 9.80
N GLU A 127 -0.61 -9.21 8.86
CA GLU A 127 -0.49 -8.87 7.43
C GLU A 127 -1.40 -7.73 7.04
N TYR A 128 -2.61 -7.69 7.60
CA TYR A 128 -3.49 -6.54 7.42
C TYR A 128 -2.88 -5.25 7.99
N GLU A 129 -2.32 -5.30 9.20
CA GLU A 129 -1.66 -4.16 9.84
C GLU A 129 -0.46 -3.66 9.01
N ARG A 130 0.33 -4.58 8.45
CA ARG A 130 1.43 -4.23 7.53
C ARG A 130 0.91 -3.57 6.25
N ALA A 131 -0.13 -4.13 5.64
CA ALA A 131 -0.72 -3.63 4.40
C ALA A 131 -1.38 -2.25 4.57
N SER A 132 -1.89 -1.96 5.77
CA SER A 132 -2.58 -0.71 6.08
C SER A 132 -1.70 0.41 6.60
N GLY A 133 -0.39 0.19 6.69
CA GLY A 133 0.54 1.16 7.27
C GLY A 133 0.41 1.32 8.78
N GLY A 134 -0.08 0.29 9.48
CA GLY A 134 -0.18 0.25 10.95
C GLY A 134 -1.59 0.31 11.51
N ILE A 135 -2.65 0.26 10.69
CA ILE A 135 -4.04 0.23 11.17
C ILE A 135 -4.41 -1.21 11.53
N PRO A 136 -4.82 -1.49 12.79
CA PRO A 136 -5.17 -2.85 13.17
C PRO A 136 -6.47 -3.28 12.47
N LYS A 137 -6.57 -4.58 12.22
CA LYS A 137 -7.70 -5.20 11.50
C LYS A 137 -9.05 -5.02 12.20
N ASP A 138 -9.02 -4.83 13.52
CA ASP A 138 -10.17 -4.60 14.39
C ASP A 138 -10.27 -3.13 14.84
N TRP A 139 -9.64 -2.21 14.10
CA TRP A 139 -9.64 -0.78 14.42
C TRP A 139 -11.06 -0.23 14.56
N ASN A 140 -11.96 -0.52 13.63
CA ASN A 140 -13.32 0.04 13.66
C ASN A 140 -14.11 -0.45 14.89
N ASP A 141 -13.92 -1.70 15.29
CA ASP A 141 -14.59 -2.30 16.45
C ASP A 141 -14.14 -1.63 17.77
N LYS A 142 -12.88 -1.20 17.82
CA LYS A 142 -12.26 -0.61 19.03
C LYS A 142 -12.34 0.91 19.09
N TYR A 143 -12.08 1.58 17.98
CA TYR A 143 -11.82 3.02 17.91
C TYR A 143 -12.73 3.75 16.92
N GLY A 144 -13.39 3.04 16.01
CA GLY A 144 -14.37 3.60 15.08
C GLY A 144 -15.69 4.01 15.73
N VAL A 145 -15.73 4.15 17.07
CA VAL A 145 -16.94 4.51 17.83
C VAL A 145 -16.81 5.96 18.29
N PRO A 146 -17.83 6.82 18.08
CA PRO A 146 -17.79 8.21 18.53
C PRO A 146 -17.45 8.34 20.02
N GLY A 147 -16.51 9.23 20.34
CA GLY A 147 -16.09 9.52 21.71
C GLY A 147 -15.03 8.58 22.29
N VAL A 148 -14.62 7.53 21.56
CA VAL A 148 -13.46 6.72 21.95
C VAL A 148 -12.18 7.37 21.41
N PRO A 149 -11.15 7.61 22.25
CA PRO A 149 -9.86 8.10 21.78
C PRO A 149 -9.22 7.13 20.79
N ASP A 150 -8.86 7.63 19.61
CA ASP A 150 -8.19 6.85 18.57
C ASP A 150 -6.66 7.09 18.59
N PRO A 151 -5.85 6.13 19.07
CA PRO A 151 -4.39 6.26 19.09
C PRO A 151 -3.75 6.17 17.70
N TYR A 152 -4.49 5.75 16.67
CA TYR A 152 -4.02 5.61 15.29
C TYR A 152 -4.36 6.83 14.43
N ARG A 153 -5.05 7.83 14.98
CA ARG A 153 -5.52 9.02 14.23
C ARG A 153 -4.42 9.71 13.43
N THR A 154 -3.23 9.83 14.00
CA THR A 154 -2.09 10.48 13.35
C THR A 154 -1.57 9.73 12.11
N ILE A 155 -1.89 8.44 11.96
CA ILE A 155 -1.46 7.62 10.81
C ILE A 155 -2.28 7.97 9.57
N TYR A 156 -3.60 8.14 9.71
CA TYR A 156 -4.49 8.38 8.59
C TYR A 156 -4.97 9.82 8.47
N HIS A 157 -4.70 10.64 9.47
CA HIS A 157 -4.93 12.08 9.49
C HIS A 157 -3.69 12.82 10.02
N PRO A 158 -2.55 12.75 9.30
CA PRO A 158 -1.37 13.53 9.66
C PRO A 158 -1.67 15.02 9.47
N ASP A 159 -1.34 15.83 10.48
CA ASP A 159 -1.49 17.29 10.46
C ASP A 159 -0.76 17.96 9.29
#